data_AF-A0A183LVM3-F1
#
_entry.id   AF-A0A183LVM3-F1
#
_cell.length_a   1.000
_cell.length_b   1.000
_cell.length_c   1.000
_cell.angle_alpha   90.00
_cell.angle_beta   90.00
_cell.angle_gamma   90.00
#
_symmetry.space_group_name_H-M   'P 1'
#
loop_
_entity.id
_entity.type
_entity.pdbx_description
1 polymer ?
#
loop_
_entity_poly.entity_id
_entity_poly.type
_entity_poly.pdbx_seq_one_letter_code
_entity_poly.pdbx_strand_id
1 'polypeptide(L)'
;MLAKWPHGKNELFIDTRNLPTVRKHVLPRSRQEENESRRLWEEVTYNLKVGNIDAASDAKHRLEQRQRDLARQRRDSKHTWTPKYFREEGENWIYRHPLIQRLHQSLNQNSSTTEPQTISKITNLACSPDIVVNPVSCNNAITDSPQIVHATTTNSSIPVIEYFPSP
;
A
#
# COMPACT_ATOMS: atom_id res chain seq x y z
N MET A 1 -20.66 2.07 -11.07
CA MET A 1 -21.27 2.77 -9.93
C MET A 1 -21.88 4.07 -10.43
N LEU A 2 -23.13 4.35 -10.05
CA LEU A 2 -23.83 5.59 -10.42
C LEU A 2 -23.92 6.51 -9.21
N ALA A 3 -23.76 7.80 -9.44
CA ALA A 3 -24.11 8.84 -8.49
C ALA A 3 -25.56 9.26 -8.75
N LYS A 4 -26.38 9.22 -7.71
CA LYS A 4 -27.75 9.72 -7.74
C LYS A 4 -27.81 11.07 -7.06
N TRP A 5 -28.16 12.09 -7.84
CA TRP A 5 -28.33 13.43 -7.34
C TRP A 5 -29.72 13.65 -6.75
N PRO A 6 -29.87 14.54 -5.75
CA PRO A 6 -31.16 14.79 -5.09
C PRO A 6 -32.25 15.34 -6.01
N HIS A 7 -31.86 15.97 -7.13
CA HIS A 7 -32.76 16.40 -8.21
C HIS A 7 -33.11 15.27 -9.21
N GLY A 8 -32.86 14.01 -8.85
CA GLY A 8 -33.27 12.83 -9.63
C GLY A 8 -32.39 12.49 -10.84
N LYS A 9 -31.32 13.25 -11.10
CA LYS A 9 -30.34 12.92 -12.15
C LYS A 9 -29.47 11.76 -11.70
N ASN A 10 -29.33 10.75 -12.55
CA ASN A 10 -28.31 9.71 -12.40
C ASN A 10 -27.13 10.02 -13.32
N GLU A 11 -25.92 9.86 -12.81
CA GLU A 11 -24.69 10.10 -13.54
C GLU A 11 -23.68 8.99 -13.29
N LEU A 12 -22.91 8.62 -14.32
CA LEU A 12 -21.84 7.64 -14.17
C LEU A 12 -20.75 8.22 -13.28
N PHE A 13 -20.61 7.68 -12.07
CA PHE A 13 -19.57 8.12 -11.14
C PHE A 13 -18.24 7.42 -11.43
N ILE A 14 -18.26 6.09 -11.47
CA ILE A 14 -17.07 5.27 -11.74
C ILE A 14 -17.51 4.04 -12.54
N ASP A 15 -16.81 3.78 -13.64
CA ASP A 15 -16.88 2.52 -14.37
C ASP A 15 -15.69 1.61 -14.00
N THR A 16 -15.94 0.65 -13.11
CA THR A 16 -14.92 -0.29 -12.65
C THR A 16 -14.48 -1.28 -13.72
N ARG A 17 -15.23 -1.43 -14.82
CA ARG A 17 -14.86 -2.33 -15.93
C ARG A 17 -13.79 -1.69 -16.83
N ASN A 18 -13.85 -0.37 -16.96
CA ASN A 18 -12.97 0.41 -17.83
C ASN A 18 -11.84 1.12 -17.08
N LEU A 19 -11.88 1.15 -15.74
CA LEU A 19 -10.82 1.75 -14.94
C LEU A 19 -9.52 0.92 -15.03
N PRO A 20 -8.38 1.49 -15.47
CA PRO A 20 -7.14 0.76 -15.55
C PRO A 20 -6.63 0.37 -14.15
N THR A 21 -6.20 -0.88 -14.00
CA THR A 21 -5.62 -1.37 -12.74
C THR A 21 -4.12 -1.13 -12.70
N VAL A 22 -3.67 -0.29 -11.76
CA VAL A 22 -2.24 -0.08 -11.50
C VAL A 22 -1.74 -1.10 -10.48
N ARG A 23 -0.80 -1.95 -10.88
CA ARG A 23 -0.21 -2.97 -10.00
C ARG A 23 0.88 -2.36 -9.12
N LYS A 24 0.97 -2.86 -7.88
CA LYS A 24 2.09 -2.53 -6.98
C LYS A 24 3.40 -3.12 -7.53
N HIS A 25 4.47 -2.35 -7.47
CA HIS A 25 5.82 -2.87 -7.68
C HIS A 25 6.30 -3.57 -6.41
N VAL A 26 6.87 -4.76 -6.56
CA VAL A 26 7.32 -5.60 -5.45
C VAL A 26 8.64 -6.26 -5.86
N LEU A 27 9.58 -6.35 -4.92
CA LEU A 27 10.86 -7.03 -5.16
C LEU A 27 10.68 -8.50 -5.55
N PRO A 28 11.67 -9.09 -6.25
CA PRO A 28 11.72 -10.53 -6.47
C PRO A 28 11.87 -11.28 -5.15
N ARG A 29 11.28 -12.49 -5.06
CA ARG A 29 11.27 -13.32 -3.84
C ARG A 29 12.66 -13.59 -3.25
N SER A 30 13.69 -13.65 -4.08
CA SER A 30 15.09 -13.83 -3.65
C SER A 30 15.67 -12.65 -2.87
N ARG A 31 15.09 -11.46 -3.01
CA ARG A 31 15.50 -10.23 -2.31
C ARG A 31 14.56 -9.80 -1.18
N GLN A 32 13.45 -10.51 -1.00
CA GLN A 32 12.51 -10.26 0.08
C GLN A 32 12.99 -10.85 1.40
N GLU A 33 12.67 -10.22 2.51
CA GLU A 33 12.93 -10.78 3.84
C GLU A 33 12.11 -12.07 4.10
N GLU A 34 12.58 -12.92 5.00
CA GLU A 34 11.94 -14.22 5.29
C GLU A 34 10.46 -14.09 5.68
N ASN A 35 10.11 -13.04 6.43
CA ASN A 35 8.77 -12.79 6.93
C ASN A 35 7.91 -11.93 5.99
N GLU A 36 8.38 -11.61 4.79
CA GLU A 36 7.56 -10.92 3.80
C GLU A 36 6.57 -11.87 3.12
N SER A 37 5.34 -11.39 2.91
CA SER A 37 4.21 -12.25 2.58
C SER A 37 4.44 -13.15 1.34
N ARG A 38 5.03 -12.63 0.26
CA ARG A 38 5.21 -13.43 -0.98
C ARG A 38 6.27 -14.52 -0.82
N ARG A 39 7.31 -14.29 -0.02
CA ARG A 39 8.33 -15.30 0.31
C ARG A 39 7.82 -16.28 1.36
N LEU A 40 7.23 -15.75 2.44
CA LEU A 40 6.71 -16.55 3.54
C LEU A 40 5.64 -17.55 3.09
N TRP A 41 4.72 -17.13 2.20
CA TRP A 41 3.62 -17.96 1.69
C TRP A 41 3.90 -18.63 0.34
N GLU A 42 5.16 -18.67 -0.10
CA GLU A 42 5.54 -19.18 -1.43
C GLU A 42 5.04 -20.61 -1.67
N GLU A 43 5.30 -21.53 -0.75
CA GLU A 43 4.96 -22.95 -0.91
C GLU A 43 3.45 -23.18 -0.97
N VAL A 44 2.69 -22.52 -0.09
CA VAL A 44 1.23 -22.58 -0.06
C VAL A 44 0.66 -22.07 -1.38
N THR A 45 1.08 -20.89 -1.82
CA THR A 45 0.57 -20.27 -3.04
C THR A 45 0.98 -21.02 -4.30
N TYR A 46 2.17 -21.63 -4.31
CA TYR A 46 2.60 -22.53 -5.39
C TYR A 46 1.71 -23.77 -5.49
N ASN A 47 1.48 -24.47 -4.37
CA ASN A 47 0.67 -25.68 -4.34
C ASN A 47 -0.79 -25.40 -4.72
N LEU A 48 -1.36 -24.28 -4.27
CA LEU A 48 -2.68 -23.82 -4.72
C LEU A 48 -2.73 -23.57 -6.23
N LYS A 49 -1.68 -22.94 -6.79
CA LYS A 49 -1.62 -22.64 -8.22
C LYS A 49 -1.57 -23.91 -9.09
N VAL A 50 -0.92 -24.97 -8.62
CA VAL A 50 -0.87 -26.25 -9.33
C VAL A 50 -2.02 -27.20 -8.97
N GLY A 51 -2.92 -26.79 -8.08
CA GLY A 51 -4.09 -27.57 -7.66
C GLY A 51 -3.80 -28.69 -6.66
N ASN A 52 -2.62 -28.70 -6.01
CA ASN A 52 -2.28 -29.69 -4.99
C ASN A 52 -2.72 -29.21 -3.60
N ILE A 53 -3.94 -29.55 -3.21
CA ILE A 53 -4.58 -29.07 -1.98
C ILE A 53 -3.95 -29.67 -0.72
N ASP A 54 -3.57 -30.95 -0.76
CA ASP A 54 -2.95 -31.64 0.38
C ASP A 54 -1.60 -31.00 0.70
N ALA A 55 -0.75 -30.81 -0.32
CA ALA A 55 0.55 -30.16 -0.13
C ALA A 55 0.42 -28.69 0.30
N ALA A 56 -0.61 -27.97 -0.16
CA ALA A 56 -0.88 -26.61 0.31
C ALA A 56 -1.27 -26.58 1.81
N SER A 57 -2.08 -27.54 2.24
CA SER A 57 -2.53 -27.69 3.62
C SER A 57 -1.38 -28.03 4.56
N ASP A 58 -0.51 -28.96 4.16
CA ASP A 58 0.69 -29.33 4.91
C ASP A 58 1.67 -28.15 5.05
N ALA A 59 1.90 -27.42 3.96
CA ALA A 59 2.75 -26.22 3.96
C ALA A 59 2.19 -25.13 4.90
N LYS A 60 0.88 -24.88 4.83
CA LYS A 60 0.18 -23.94 5.72
C LYS A 60 0.31 -24.37 7.18
N HIS A 61 0.04 -25.65 7.47
CA HIS A 61 0.13 -26.18 8.82
C HIS A 61 1.53 -26.01 9.41
N ARG A 62 2.57 -26.32 8.63
CA ARG A 62 3.98 -26.17 9.03
C ARG A 62 4.34 -24.72 9.37
N LEU A 63 3.89 -23.78 8.54
CA LEU A 63 4.09 -22.35 8.74
C LEU A 63 3.40 -21.85 10.01
N GLU A 64 2.13 -22.21 10.20
CA GLU A 64 1.34 -21.82 11.38
C GLU A 64 1.88 -22.45 12.67
N GLN A 65 2.32 -23.72 12.60
CA GLN A 65 2.95 -24.39 13.73
C GLN A 65 4.25 -23.68 14.13
N ARG A 66 5.12 -23.33 13.16
CA ARG A 66 6.33 -22.54 13.43
C ARG A 66 6.00 -21.22 14.14
N GLN A 67 4.97 -20.49 13.69
CA GLN A 67 4.57 -19.24 14.35
C GLN A 67 4.01 -19.47 15.76
N ARG A 68 3.24 -20.54 15.99
CA ARG A 68 2.80 -20.94 17.33
C ARG A 68 3.98 -21.23 18.24
N ASP A 69 5.00 -21.92 17.75
CA ASP A 69 6.20 -22.28 18.51
C ASP A 69 7.01 -21.03 18.88
N LEU A 70 7.23 -20.12 17.92
CA LEU A 70 7.88 -18.83 18.18
C LEU A 70 7.11 -17.99 19.19
N ALA A 71 5.78 -18.00 19.15
CA ALA A 71 4.95 -17.31 20.14
C ALA A 71 5.07 -17.93 21.54
N ARG A 72 5.15 -19.28 21.63
CA ARG A 72 5.42 -19.96 22.91
C ARG A 72 6.80 -19.57 23.46
N GLN A 73 7.83 -19.63 22.63
CA GLN A 73 9.19 -19.24 23.01
C GLN A 73 9.26 -17.81 23.56
N ARG A 74 8.59 -16.85 22.90
CA ARG A 74 8.54 -15.45 23.37
C ARG A 74 7.87 -15.31 24.73
N ARG A 75 6.78 -16.05 24.96
CA ARG A 75 6.08 -16.06 26.25
C ARG A 75 6.99 -16.61 27.34
N ASP A 76 7.63 -17.74 27.07
CA ASP A 76 8.49 -18.43 28.05
C ASP A 76 9.74 -17.61 28.36
N SER A 77 10.28 -16.91 27.36
CA SER A 77 11.40 -15.98 27.51
C SER A 77 11.00 -14.60 28.06
N LYS A 78 9.72 -14.38 28.42
CA LYS A 78 9.16 -13.09 28.86
C LYS A 78 9.49 -11.91 27.92
N HIS A 79 9.58 -12.18 26.63
CA HIS A 79 9.89 -11.18 25.62
C HIS A 79 8.59 -10.63 25.01
N THR A 80 8.37 -9.32 25.14
CA THR A 80 7.20 -8.65 24.54
C THR A 80 7.38 -8.50 23.03
N TRP A 81 6.43 -9.02 22.25
CA TRP A 81 6.40 -8.80 20.81
C TRP A 81 6.06 -7.33 20.51
N THR A 82 6.91 -6.66 19.71
CA THR A 82 6.70 -5.28 19.29
C THR A 82 6.64 -5.20 17.75
N PRO A 83 5.59 -4.61 17.15
CA PRO A 83 5.52 -4.45 15.70
C PRO A 83 6.66 -3.57 15.15
N LYS A 84 7.36 -4.07 14.14
CA LYS A 84 8.52 -3.39 13.52
C LYS A 84 8.16 -2.03 12.92
N TYR A 85 7.01 -1.94 12.24
CA TYR A 85 6.67 -0.79 11.40
C TYR A 85 5.63 0.15 12.00
N PHE A 86 4.88 -0.29 13.01
CA PHE A 86 3.79 0.46 13.61
C PHE A 86 4.03 0.64 15.11
N ARG A 87 3.54 1.75 15.64
CA ARG A 87 3.45 2.00 17.08
C ARG A 87 1.99 2.18 17.47
N GLU A 88 1.66 1.78 18.69
CA GLU A 88 0.36 1.97 19.30
C GLU A 88 0.25 3.42 19.83
N GLU A 89 -0.89 4.06 19.59
CA GLU A 89 -1.24 5.38 20.13
C GLU A 89 -2.70 5.37 20.55
N GLY A 90 -2.96 5.11 21.84
CA GLY A 90 -4.31 4.88 22.35
C GLY A 90 -4.92 3.63 21.70
N GLU A 91 -6.06 3.80 21.03
CA GLU A 91 -6.74 2.73 20.28
C GLU A 91 -6.28 2.63 18.80
N ASN A 92 -5.33 3.47 18.38
CA ASN A 92 -4.89 3.58 16.99
C ASN A 92 -3.50 2.99 16.75
N TRP A 93 -3.22 2.62 15.51
CA TRP A 93 -1.89 2.20 15.04
C TRP A 93 -1.32 3.22 14.06
N ILE A 94 -0.17 3.79 14.41
CA ILE A 94 0.49 4.79 13.57
C ILE A 94 1.75 4.19 12.96
N TYR A 95 1.87 4.32 11.63
CA TYR A 95 3.08 3.95 10.93
C TYR A 95 4.25 4.81 11.41
N ARG A 96 5.40 4.19 11.70
CA ARG A 96 6.55 4.89 12.28
C ARG A 96 7.11 6.00 11.38
N HIS A 97 6.96 5.88 10.06
CA HIS A 97 7.50 6.82 9.06
C HIS A 97 6.41 7.32 8.09
N PRO A 98 5.38 8.04 8.59
CA PRO A 98 4.25 8.46 7.78
C PRO A 98 4.70 9.24 6.55
N LEU A 99 3.91 9.16 5.47
CA LEU A 99 4.26 9.79 4.19
C LEU A 99 4.59 11.27 4.35
N ILE A 100 3.80 12.00 5.16
CA ILE A 100 4.02 13.41 5.43
C ILE A 100 5.42 13.68 5.98
N GLN A 101 5.91 12.89 6.93
CA GLN A 101 7.26 13.03 7.49
C GLN A 101 8.34 12.78 6.42
N ARG A 102 8.14 11.77 5.56
CA ARG A 102 9.09 11.46 4.47
C ARG A 102 9.14 12.58 3.43
N LEU A 103 8.00 13.21 3.12
CA LEU A 103 7.94 14.34 2.21
C LEU A 103 8.63 15.58 2.80
N HIS A 104 8.34 15.95 4.05
CA HIS A 104 8.98 17.11 4.69
C HIS A 104 10.50 16.96 4.84
N GLN A 105 10.99 15.76 5.12
CA GLN A 105 12.44 15.50 5.23
C GLN A 105 13.17 15.69 3.89
N SER A 106 12.52 15.37 2.76
CA SER A 106 13.12 15.54 1.43
C SER A 106 13.25 17.00 0.99
N LEU A 107 12.39 17.90 1.50
CA LEU A 107 12.39 19.32 1.13
C LEU A 107 13.47 20.13 1.87
N ASN A 108 13.82 19.73 3.10
CA ASN A 108 14.79 20.44 3.94
C ASN A 108 16.26 20.13 3.61
N GLN A 109 16.55 19.25 2.65
CA GLN A 109 17.92 18.94 2.21
C GLN A 109 18.37 19.73 0.97
N ASN A 110 17.52 20.64 0.46
CA ASN A 110 17.79 21.42 -0.75
C ASN A 110 18.26 22.86 -0.50
N SER A 111 18.66 23.22 0.73
CA SER A 111 19.06 24.60 1.11
C SER A 111 20.54 24.77 1.50
N SER A 112 21.42 23.82 1.20
CA SER A 112 22.87 23.97 1.44
C SER A 112 23.72 23.56 0.23
N THR A 113 24.17 24.59 -0.50
CA THR A 113 25.44 24.80 -1.23
C THR A 113 26.05 23.69 -2.11
N THR A 114 26.16 24.04 -3.39
CA THR A 114 26.97 23.54 -4.53
C THR A 114 28.23 22.70 -4.22
N GLU A 115 28.29 21.47 -4.75
CA GLU A 115 29.48 20.74 -5.26
C GLU A 115 29.00 19.51 -6.08
N PRO A 116 29.60 19.15 -7.24
CA PRO A 116 29.14 18.03 -8.06
C PRO A 116 29.73 16.71 -7.55
N GLN A 117 29.03 16.09 -6.60
CA GLN A 117 29.40 14.77 -6.07
C GLN A 117 28.59 13.68 -6.77
N THR A 118 29.27 12.99 -7.69
CA THR A 118 29.17 11.58 -8.11
C THR A 118 27.85 10.85 -7.81
N ILE A 119 27.23 10.34 -8.88
CA ILE A 119 26.08 9.42 -8.90
C ILE A 119 26.42 8.14 -8.13
N SER A 120 26.32 8.18 -6.80
CA SER A 120 26.32 7.02 -5.93
C SER A 120 25.74 7.45 -4.60
N LYS A 121 24.71 6.73 -4.14
CA LYS A 121 23.95 6.93 -2.89
C LYS A 121 22.75 7.89 -2.98
N ILE A 122 21.81 7.58 -3.88
CA ILE A 122 20.39 7.81 -3.55
C ILE A 122 20.00 6.67 -2.60
N THR A 123 20.31 6.82 -1.31
CA THR A 123 19.69 5.98 -0.29
C THR A 123 18.24 6.42 -0.18
N ASN A 124 17.37 5.73 -0.91
CA ASN A 124 15.94 5.81 -0.74
C ASN A 124 15.60 5.67 0.75
N LEU A 125 15.04 6.72 1.33
CA LEU A 125 14.50 6.72 2.68
C LEU A 125 13.17 5.94 2.70
N ALA A 126 13.26 4.66 2.34
CA ALA A 126 12.20 3.69 2.46
C ALA A 126 12.47 2.89 3.73
N CYS A 127 11.49 2.89 4.64
CA CYS A 127 11.55 2.15 5.90
C CYS A 127 11.52 0.61 5.70
N SER A 128 11.48 0.14 4.46
CA SER A 128 11.92 -1.19 4.00
C SER A 128 12.59 -1.00 2.63
N PRO A 129 13.66 -1.73 2.27
CA PRO A 129 14.32 -1.61 0.96
C PRO A 129 13.40 -1.88 -0.25
N ASP A 130 12.16 -2.32 0.00
CA ASP A 130 11.30 -2.99 -0.98
C ASP A 130 10.21 -2.11 -1.58
N ILE A 131 10.00 -0.89 -1.09
CA ILE A 131 9.15 0.10 -1.77
C ILE A 131 10.06 1.10 -2.47
N VAL A 132 10.54 0.70 -3.64
CA VAL A 132 11.06 1.65 -4.63
C VAL A 132 9.87 2.45 -5.14
N VAL A 133 9.55 3.56 -4.46
CA VAL A 133 8.77 4.62 -5.11
C VAL A 133 9.75 5.33 -6.03
N ASN A 134 10.00 4.77 -7.21
CA ASN A 134 10.47 5.60 -8.30
C ASN A 134 9.33 6.58 -8.58
N PRO A 135 9.57 7.91 -8.54
CA PRO A 135 8.56 8.84 -9.01
C PRO A 135 8.26 8.44 -10.45
N VAL A 136 7.01 8.03 -10.70
CA VAL A 136 6.53 8.01 -12.07
C VAL A 136 6.62 9.46 -12.52
N SER A 137 7.56 9.73 -13.42
CA SER A 137 7.59 11.00 -14.14
C SER A 137 6.34 11.02 -15.01
N CYS A 138 5.30 11.66 -14.49
CA CYS A 138 4.09 11.98 -15.24
C CYS A 138 4.41 13.13 -16.22
N ASN A 139 5.37 12.93 -17.14
CA ASN A 139 5.73 13.90 -18.18
C ASN A 139 4.92 13.69 -19.46
N ASN A 140 3.65 13.32 -19.34
CA ASN A 140 2.71 13.45 -20.43
C ASN A 140 1.77 14.60 -20.08
N ALA A 141 1.88 15.69 -20.84
CA ALA A 141 0.97 16.81 -20.77
C ALA A 141 -0.46 16.30 -20.99
N ILE A 142 -1.21 16.15 -19.90
CA ILE A 142 -2.66 16.01 -19.98
C ILE A 142 -3.18 17.44 -20.16
N THR A 143 -3.36 17.84 -21.42
CA THR A 143 -4.11 19.04 -21.79
C THR A 143 -5.59 18.77 -21.55
N ASP A 144 -5.99 18.72 -20.29
CA ASP A 144 -7.33 19.05 -19.79
C ASP A 144 -7.32 18.89 -18.28
N SER A 145 -6.64 19.82 -17.61
CA SER A 145 -6.87 20.08 -16.20
C SER A 145 -8.27 20.68 -16.05
N PRO A 146 -9.18 20.07 -15.28
CA PRO A 146 -10.42 20.74 -14.90
C PRO A 146 -10.04 21.98 -14.09
N GLN A 147 -10.39 23.15 -14.60
CA GLN A 147 -10.29 24.40 -13.85
C GLN A 147 -11.13 24.24 -12.57
N ILE A 148 -10.48 24.32 -11.40
CA ILE A 148 -11.19 24.46 -10.12
C ILE A 148 -11.71 25.90 -10.10
N VAL A 149 -12.89 26.10 -10.66
CA VAL A 149 -13.69 27.29 -10.41
C VAL A 149 -14.23 27.22 -8.99
N HIS A 150 -13.67 28.03 -8.10
CA HIS A 150 -14.28 28.31 -6.81
C HIS A 150 -15.56 29.11 -7.03
N ALA A 151 -16.66 28.40 -7.32
CA ALA A 151 -17.99 28.98 -7.27
C ALA A 151 -18.44 29.01 -5.80
N THR A 152 -18.31 30.19 -5.18
CA THR A 152 -19.07 30.55 -4.00
C THR A 152 -20.55 30.47 -4.34
N THR A 153 -21.38 29.87 -3.47
CA THR A 153 -22.83 30.10 -3.27
C THR A 153 -23.68 28.81 -3.19
N THR A 154 -24.13 28.54 -1.95
CA THR A 154 -25.43 27.99 -1.50
C THR A 154 -25.93 26.61 -1.96
N ASN A 155 -26.26 25.79 -0.96
CA ASN A 155 -27.27 24.72 -0.95
C ASN A 155 -27.44 23.91 -2.24
N SER A 156 -26.73 22.79 -2.36
CA SER A 156 -27.34 21.53 -2.85
C SER A 156 -26.39 20.34 -2.65
N SER A 157 -26.60 19.68 -1.52
CA SER A 157 -26.79 18.23 -1.39
C SER A 157 -25.82 17.27 -2.12
N ILE A 158 -24.99 16.63 -1.30
CA ILE A 158 -24.07 15.53 -1.65
C ILE A 158 -24.85 14.37 -2.31
N PRO A 159 -24.39 13.82 -3.45
CA PRO A 159 -25.05 12.69 -4.11
C PRO A 159 -24.85 11.38 -3.32
N VAL A 160 -25.83 10.49 -3.40
CA VAL A 160 -25.74 9.14 -2.83
C VAL A 160 -25.15 8.19 -3.89
N ILE A 161 -24.10 7.44 -3.52
CA ILE A 161 -23.48 6.44 -4.40
C ILE A 161 -24.25 5.12 -4.22
N GLU A 162 -24.97 4.70 -5.25
CA GLU A 162 -25.70 3.43 -5.26
C GLU A 162 -24.89 2.37 -6.06
N TYR A 163 -24.66 1.21 -5.43
CA TYR A 163 -24.07 0.04 -6.09
C TYR A 163 -25.18 -0.88 -6.56
N PHE A 164 -25.33 -1.02 -7.88
CA PHE A 164 -26.19 -2.02 -8.49
C PHE A 164 -25.32 -3.21 -8.93
N PRO A 165 -25.43 -4.38 -8.27
CA PRO A 165 -24.78 -5.59 -8.74
C PRO A 165 -25.35 -5.94 -10.13
N SER A 166 -24.47 -6.31 -11.07
CA SER A 166 -24.93 -6.87 -12.33
C SER A 166 -25.54 -8.26 -12.08
N PRO A 167 -26.62 -8.64 -12.80
CA PRO A 167 -27.28 -9.92 -12.67
C PRO A 167 -26.39 -11.11 -13.05
#